data_AF-A0AAV3Z4R8-F1
#
_entry.id   AF-A0AAV3Z4R8-F1
#
_cell.length_a   1.000
_cell.length_b   1.000
_cell.length_c   1.000
_cell.angle_alpha   90.00
_cell.angle_beta   90.00
_cell.angle_gamma   90.00
#
_symmetry.space_group_name_H-M   'P 1'
#
loop_
_entity.id
_entity.type
_entity.pdbx_description
1 polymer ?
#
loop_
_entity_poly.entity_id
_entity_poly.type
_entity_poly.pdbx_seq_one_letter_code
_entity_poly.pdbx_strand_id
1 'polypeptide(L)'
;MHQFHPSFSLYHSGDPSLPPADPSKPGLYVRLLCPQRGVRSTDISEHGVISVFELGSRFILDNLQILPWQSRLRHAAEMASLLHYLEFSPIGSLVVPDMKEGHLVMVNDSLKLIDLDDVNNLEPECGPHRKPKDTCPYGLRCSRALCEGFNAKENMKNMNLLVFKRLLFPTTFPSHIVPDIGQLNADLDSLKLTAGELFAKLRELQDRAVSLK
;
A
#
# COMPACT_ATOMS: atom_id res chain seq x y z
N MET A 1 33.82 24.22 -8.64
CA MET A 1 33.47 23.01 -7.85
C MET A 1 32.53 23.47 -6.75
N HIS A 2 31.21 23.42 -7.00
CA HIS A 2 30.23 23.88 -6.00
C HIS A 2 30.01 22.77 -4.99
N GLN A 3 30.40 23.04 -3.73
CA GLN A 3 30.02 22.21 -2.59
C GLN A 3 28.50 22.30 -2.41
N PHE A 4 27.83 21.20 -2.69
CA PHE A 4 26.46 20.99 -2.28
C PHE A 4 26.48 20.80 -0.76
N HIS A 5 25.88 21.72 -0.01
CA HIS A 5 25.55 21.54 1.40
C HIS A 5 24.05 21.24 1.48
N PRO A 6 23.61 19.97 1.49
CA PRO A 6 22.21 19.67 1.76
C PRO A 6 21.93 20.08 3.21
N SER A 7 20.98 21.00 3.38
CA SER A 7 20.39 21.25 4.70
C SER A 7 19.48 20.07 5.00
N PHE A 8 19.94 19.16 5.87
CA PHE A 8 19.15 18.02 6.32
C PHE A 8 18.27 18.44 7.50
N SER A 9 16.96 18.41 7.31
CA SER A 9 16.01 18.46 8.42
C SER A 9 15.66 17.02 8.80
N LEU A 10 16.11 16.59 9.97
CA LEU A 10 15.70 15.33 10.58
C LEU A 10 14.26 15.49 11.08
N TYR A 11 13.32 14.77 10.46
CA TYR A 11 11.92 14.76 10.89
C TYR A 11 11.66 13.53 11.75
N HIS A 12 11.32 13.72 13.02
CA HIS A 12 10.92 12.65 13.92
C HIS A 12 9.40 12.48 13.86
N SER A 13 8.92 11.28 13.55
CA SER A 13 7.49 10.98 13.53
C SER A 13 6.93 10.99 14.95
N GLY A 14 6.22 12.06 15.33
CA GLY A 14 5.49 12.11 16.61
C GLY A 14 5.55 13.44 17.36
N ASP A 15 6.26 14.46 16.87
CA ASP A 15 6.31 15.76 17.53
C ASP A 15 5.20 16.72 17.01
N PRO A 16 4.16 17.02 17.82
CA PRO A 16 3.08 17.92 17.41
C PRO A 16 3.48 19.40 17.39
N SER A 17 4.72 19.75 17.74
CA SER A 17 5.21 21.15 17.76
C SER A 17 5.81 21.63 16.43
N LEU A 18 5.92 20.76 15.43
CA LEU A 18 6.59 21.08 14.17
C LEU A 18 5.67 21.76 13.13
N PRO A 19 6.18 22.75 12.37
CA PRO A 19 5.44 23.37 11.29
C PRO A 19 5.19 22.37 10.15
N PRO A 20 4.06 22.50 9.41
CA PRO A 20 3.78 21.66 8.26
C PRO A 20 4.91 21.76 7.22
N ALA A 21 5.24 20.64 6.58
CA ALA A 21 6.25 20.60 5.54
C ALA A 21 5.90 21.55 4.38
N ASP A 22 6.87 22.31 3.91
CA ASP A 22 6.74 23.22 2.77
C ASP A 22 6.78 22.42 1.45
N PRO A 23 5.67 22.33 0.69
CA PRO A 23 5.59 21.54 -0.53
C PRO A 23 6.44 22.10 -1.68
N SER A 24 7.00 23.31 -1.56
CA SER A 24 7.83 23.93 -2.61
C SER A 24 9.32 23.56 -2.54
N LYS A 25 9.75 22.82 -1.50
CA LYS A 25 11.15 22.42 -1.32
C LYS A 25 11.31 20.91 -1.47
N PRO A 26 12.25 20.44 -2.31
CA PRO A 26 12.63 19.03 -2.29
C PRO A 26 13.24 18.74 -0.92
N GLY A 27 12.61 17.85 -0.17
CA GLY A 27 13.14 17.34 1.08
C GLY A 27 13.23 15.83 1.07
N LEU A 28 13.80 15.27 2.12
CA LEU A 28 13.88 13.84 2.34
C LEU A 28 13.20 13.52 3.66
N TYR A 29 12.44 12.43 3.68
CA TYR A 29 11.91 11.86 4.92
C TYR A 29 12.89 10.78 5.40
N VAL A 30 13.35 10.89 6.64
CA VAL A 30 14.34 9.98 7.23
C VAL A 30 13.67 9.19 8.34
N ARG A 31 13.66 7.86 8.23
CA ARG A 31 13.18 6.96 9.28
C ARG A 31 14.34 6.12 9.81
N LEU A 32 14.45 6.10 11.13
CA LEU A 32 15.39 5.23 11.84
C LEU A 32 14.72 3.87 12.07
N LEU A 33 15.35 2.80 11.58
CA LEU A 33 14.97 1.43 11.83
C LEU A 33 15.92 0.86 12.88
N CYS A 34 15.37 0.43 14.02
CA CYS A 34 16.11 -0.29 15.04
C CYS A 34 15.87 -1.79 14.86
N PRO A 35 16.87 -2.58 14.43
CA PRO A 35 16.72 -4.02 14.34
C PRO A 35 16.55 -4.58 15.75
N GLN A 36 15.34 -5.01 16.11
CA GLN A 36 15.14 -5.72 17.36
C GLN A 36 15.61 -7.17 17.23
N ARG A 37 16.82 -7.44 17.73
CA ARG A 37 17.17 -8.73 18.35
C ARG A 37 18.43 -8.58 19.22
N GLY A 38 18.22 -8.51 20.54
CA GLY A 38 19.17 -8.99 21.54
C GLY A 38 20.41 -8.14 21.87
N VAL A 39 20.53 -6.89 21.43
CA VAL A 39 21.70 -6.04 21.74
C VAL A 39 21.36 -5.01 22.82
N ARG A 40 22.19 -4.97 23.88
CA ARG A 40 22.08 -4.07 25.05
C ARG A 40 22.48 -2.62 24.77
N SER A 41 22.76 -2.26 23.52
CA SER A 41 23.21 -0.93 23.15
C SER A 41 22.09 -0.15 22.48
N THR A 42 21.84 1.05 22.99
CA THR A 42 20.93 2.04 22.40
C THR A 42 21.66 2.99 21.44
N ASP A 43 22.93 2.73 21.14
CA ASP A 43 23.71 3.58 20.24
C ASP A 43 23.35 3.29 18.77
N ILE A 44 22.79 4.30 18.13
CA ILE A 44 22.37 4.30 16.72
C ILE A 44 23.58 4.09 15.79
N SER A 45 24.78 4.50 16.22
CA SER A 45 26.02 4.32 15.46
C SER A 45 26.50 2.87 15.41
N GLU A 46 26.03 2.01 16.32
CA GLU A 46 26.46 0.62 16.38
C GLU A 46 25.57 -0.30 15.54
N HIS A 47 24.25 -0.06 15.49
CA HIS A 47 23.29 -0.99 14.86
C HIS A 47 22.09 -0.32 14.16
N GLY A 48 22.07 1.01 14.02
CA GLY A 48 20.97 1.72 13.38
C GLY A 48 20.99 1.56 11.86
N VAL A 49 19.87 1.14 11.27
CA VAL A 49 19.66 1.23 9.82
C VAL A 49 18.81 2.47 9.55
N ILE A 50 19.27 3.31 8.63
CA ILE A 50 18.53 4.52 8.24
C ILE A 50 17.94 4.30 6.85
N SER A 51 16.63 4.46 6.74
CA SER A 51 15.93 4.48 5.46
C SER A 51 15.56 5.92 5.12
N VAL A 52 15.91 6.32 3.89
CA VAL A 52 15.66 7.67 3.37
C VAL A 52 14.66 7.56 2.22
N PHE A 53 13.56 8.27 2.35
CA PHE A 53 12.45 8.26 1.42
C PHE A 53 12.25 9.65 0.81
N GLU A 54 11.58 9.67 -0.34
CA GLU A 54 11.09 10.90 -0.95
C GLU A 54 10.15 11.64 0.03
N LEU A 55 10.29 12.96 0.16
CA LEU A 55 9.39 13.75 0.99
C LEU A 55 8.03 13.90 0.31
N GLY A 56 6.98 13.46 0.99
CA GLY A 56 5.59 13.67 0.62
C GLY A 56 4.82 14.44 1.68
N SER A 57 3.59 14.80 1.34
CA SER A 57 2.63 15.26 2.35
C SER A 57 1.97 14.06 3.02
N ARG A 58 1.61 14.24 4.29
CA ARG A 58 0.81 13.24 5.01
C ARG A 58 -0.47 12.98 4.24
N PHE A 59 -0.71 11.70 3.99
CA PHE A 59 -1.94 11.24 3.41
C PHE A 59 -3.04 11.26 4.48
N ILE A 60 -4.19 11.85 4.15
CA ILE A 60 -5.40 11.79 4.99
C ILE A 60 -6.45 11.02 4.22
N LEU A 61 -6.90 9.88 4.76
CA LEU A 61 -7.82 8.96 4.09
C LEU A 61 -9.12 9.62 3.64
N ASP A 62 -9.66 10.53 4.45
CA ASP A 62 -10.91 11.22 4.13
C ASP A 62 -10.77 12.14 2.90
N ASN A 63 -9.56 12.64 2.64
CA ASN A 63 -9.31 13.45 1.45
C ASN A 63 -9.48 12.64 0.16
N LEU A 64 -9.38 11.31 0.20
CA LEU A 64 -9.59 10.49 -0.99
C LEU A 64 -11.01 10.57 -1.53
N GLN A 65 -12.02 10.61 -0.66
CA GLN A 65 -13.42 10.55 -1.07
C GLN A 65 -13.86 11.83 -1.78
N ILE A 66 -13.23 12.95 -1.45
CA ILE A 66 -13.52 14.27 -2.04
C ILE A 66 -12.74 14.53 -3.34
N LEU A 67 -11.81 13.65 -3.72
CA LEU A 67 -11.09 13.77 -4.99
C LEU A 67 -12.04 13.60 -6.18
N PRO A 68 -11.78 14.30 -7.32
CA PRO A 68 -12.45 14.04 -8.58
C PRO A 68 -12.36 12.55 -8.94
N TRP A 69 -13.41 12.00 -9.55
CA TRP A 69 -13.48 10.58 -9.87
C TRP A 69 -12.31 10.09 -10.73
N GLN A 70 -11.75 10.96 -11.58
CA GLN A 70 -10.59 10.68 -12.42
C GLN A 70 -9.34 10.41 -11.57
N SER A 71 -9.11 11.26 -10.57
CA SER A 71 -8.00 11.09 -9.64
C SER A 71 -8.20 9.83 -8.80
N ARG A 72 -9.43 9.56 -8.35
CA ARG A 72 -9.71 8.35 -7.58
C ARG A 72 -9.45 7.07 -8.35
N LEU A 73 -9.87 6.97 -9.62
CA LEU A 73 -9.54 5.81 -10.47
C LEU A 73 -8.05 5.69 -10.73
N ARG A 74 -7.35 6.81 -10.97
CA ARG A 74 -5.90 6.83 -11.14
C ARG A 74 -5.20 6.26 -9.90
N HIS A 75 -5.49 6.78 -8.71
CA HIS A 75 -4.87 6.28 -7.48
C HIS A 75 -5.26 4.83 -7.18
N ALA A 76 -6.49 4.41 -7.50
CA ALA A 76 -6.89 3.01 -7.37
C ALA A 76 -6.04 2.11 -8.29
N ALA A 77 -5.78 2.55 -9.52
CA ALA A 77 -4.93 1.81 -10.45
C ALA A 77 -3.46 1.78 -9.97
N GLU A 78 -2.94 2.89 -9.43
CA GLU A 78 -1.60 2.93 -8.81
C GLU A 78 -1.48 1.91 -7.67
N MET A 79 -2.47 1.85 -6.79
CA MET A 79 -2.49 0.89 -5.68
C MET A 79 -2.64 -0.55 -6.16
N ALA A 80 -3.46 -0.81 -7.18
CA ALA A 80 -3.54 -2.13 -7.78
C ALA A 80 -2.20 -2.56 -8.40
N SER A 81 -1.48 -1.64 -9.05
CA SER A 81 -0.14 -1.89 -9.59
C SER A 81 0.88 -2.17 -8.48
N LEU A 82 0.84 -1.43 -7.38
CA LEU A 82 1.67 -1.69 -6.20
C LEU A 82 1.39 -3.10 -5.63
N LEU A 83 0.13 -3.47 -5.46
CA LEU A 83 -0.24 -4.80 -4.98
C LEU A 83 0.26 -5.92 -5.92
N HIS A 84 0.19 -5.68 -7.23
CA HIS A 84 0.72 -6.62 -8.22
C HIS A 84 2.24 -6.76 -8.11
N TYR A 85 2.95 -5.66 -7.87
CA TYR A 85 4.39 -5.71 -7.61
C TYR A 85 4.71 -6.48 -6.32
N LEU A 86 3.95 -6.30 -5.25
CA LEU A 86 4.14 -7.05 -3.99
C LEU A 86 3.94 -8.56 -4.21
N GLU A 87 2.91 -8.94 -4.97
CA GLU A 87 2.61 -10.35 -5.30
C GLU A 87 3.75 -11.02 -6.10
N PHE A 88 4.35 -10.30 -7.06
CA PHE A 88 5.39 -10.83 -7.96
C PHE A 88 6.78 -10.24 -7.70
N SER A 89 7.06 -9.87 -6.45
CA SER A 89 8.35 -9.29 -6.08
C SER A 89 9.51 -10.27 -6.35
N PRO A 90 10.70 -9.80 -6.77
CA PRO A 90 11.86 -10.64 -7.05
C PRO A 90 12.33 -11.50 -5.87
N ILE A 91 11.96 -11.11 -4.64
CA ILE A 91 12.29 -11.85 -3.41
C ILE A 91 11.13 -12.74 -2.92
N GLY A 92 10.13 -12.97 -3.77
CA GLY A 92 8.91 -13.72 -3.44
C GLY A 92 7.74 -12.82 -3.06
N SER A 93 6.54 -13.39 -3.05
CA SER A 93 5.28 -12.71 -2.71
C SER A 93 5.37 -12.05 -1.33
N LEU A 94 5.27 -10.72 -1.29
CA LEU A 94 5.40 -9.91 -0.08
C LEU A 94 4.04 -9.67 0.58
N VAL A 95 4.01 -9.66 1.90
CA VAL A 95 2.87 -9.21 2.71
C VAL A 95 3.24 -7.97 3.51
N VAL A 96 2.29 -7.03 3.59
CA VAL A 96 2.30 -5.86 4.48
C VAL A 96 1.22 -6.13 5.54
N PRO A 97 1.55 -6.81 6.65
CA PRO A 97 0.53 -7.36 7.57
C PRO A 97 -0.32 -6.29 8.23
N ASP A 98 0.31 -5.17 8.59
CA ASP A 98 -0.30 -4.09 9.37
C ASP A 98 -0.38 -2.80 8.55
N MET A 99 -1.05 -2.87 7.40
CA MET A 99 -1.20 -1.71 6.50
C MET A 99 -2.06 -0.62 7.15
N LYS A 100 -1.47 0.55 7.37
CA LYS A 100 -2.13 1.71 8.00
C LYS A 100 -2.00 2.96 7.16
N GLU A 101 -2.87 3.92 7.43
CA GLU A 101 -2.84 5.27 6.82
C GLU A 101 -1.47 5.94 6.95
N GLY A 102 -0.84 5.84 8.12
CA GLY A 102 0.49 6.43 8.37
C GLY A 102 1.62 5.81 7.54
N HIS A 103 1.37 4.69 6.87
CA HIS A 103 2.34 4.04 5.98
C HIS A 103 2.25 4.59 4.55
N LEU A 104 1.29 5.47 4.27
CA LEU A 104 1.07 6.08 2.97
C LEU A 104 1.41 7.57 2.98
N VAL A 105 1.96 8.05 1.87
CA VAL A 105 2.18 9.48 1.62
C VAL A 105 1.76 9.84 0.21
N MET A 106 1.42 11.11 0.03
CA MET A 106 1.19 11.69 -1.28
C MET A 106 2.47 12.37 -1.77
N VAL A 107 2.98 11.95 -2.92
CA VAL A 107 4.12 12.61 -3.57
C VAL A 107 3.78 12.90 -5.02
N ASN A 108 3.81 14.19 -5.39
CA ASN A 108 3.55 14.63 -6.77
C ASN A 108 2.26 14.03 -7.36
N ASP A 109 1.17 14.02 -6.58
CA ASP A 109 -0.13 13.42 -6.96
C ASP A 109 -0.08 11.91 -7.21
N SER A 110 0.84 11.19 -6.55
CA SER A 110 0.91 9.74 -6.54
C SER A 110 0.94 9.22 -5.11
N LEU A 111 0.12 8.20 -4.84
CA LEU A 111 0.04 7.57 -3.53
C LEU A 111 1.15 6.52 -3.40
N LYS A 112 1.96 6.59 -2.34
CA LYS A 112 3.13 5.73 -2.15
C LYS A 112 3.17 5.12 -0.75
N LEU A 113 3.64 3.88 -0.66
CA LEU A 113 3.93 3.19 0.60
C LEU A 113 5.35 3.55 1.06
N ILE A 114 5.48 4.04 2.29
CA ILE A 114 6.76 4.48 2.88
C ILE A 114 7.22 3.64 4.06
N ASP A 115 6.34 2.81 4.61
CA ASP A 115 6.68 1.95 5.73
C ASP A 115 6.76 0.49 5.31
N LEU A 116 7.96 -0.08 5.38
CA LEU A 116 8.27 -1.42 4.91
C LEU A 116 9.00 -2.27 5.97
N ASP A 117 9.06 -1.83 7.23
CA ASP A 117 9.81 -2.50 8.29
C ASP A 117 9.17 -3.83 8.74
N ASP A 118 7.85 -3.94 8.69
CA ASP A 118 7.10 -5.18 9.00
C ASP A 118 6.83 -6.07 7.77
N VAL A 119 7.39 -5.72 6.60
CA VAL A 119 7.18 -6.47 5.36
C VAL A 119 8.01 -7.76 5.36
N ASN A 120 7.39 -8.85 4.95
CA ASN A 120 8.05 -10.14 4.79
C ASN A 120 7.48 -10.90 3.59
N ASN A 121 8.12 -12.01 3.22
CA ASN A 121 7.75 -12.85 2.09
C ASN A 121 7.27 -14.25 2.51
N LEU A 122 6.84 -14.41 3.77
CA LEU A 122 6.52 -15.73 4.33
C LEU A 122 5.05 -16.05 4.12
N GLU A 123 4.76 -17.03 3.26
CA GLU A 123 3.43 -17.62 3.17
C GLU A 123 3.17 -18.50 4.41
N PRO A 124 1.95 -18.54 4.97
CA PRO A 124 1.63 -19.41 6.10
C PRO A 124 1.81 -20.88 5.76
N GLU A 125 2.39 -21.65 6.68
CA GLU A 125 2.54 -23.09 6.54
C GLU A 125 1.22 -23.87 6.76
N CYS A 126 1.05 -24.98 6.04
CA CYS A 126 -0.10 -25.89 6.11
C CYS A 126 0.32 -27.37 5.96
N GLY A 127 -0.52 -28.33 6.39
CA GLY A 127 -0.23 -29.77 6.20
C GLY A 127 -0.79 -30.71 7.29
N PRO A 128 -0.53 -32.03 7.21
CA PRO A 128 -1.11 -33.03 8.12
C PRO A 128 -0.55 -33.00 9.55
N HIS A 129 0.63 -32.42 9.76
CA HIS A 129 1.23 -32.23 11.10
C HIS A 129 0.78 -30.92 11.78
N ARG A 130 -0.07 -30.15 11.10
CA ARG A 130 -0.64 -28.88 11.54
C ARG A 130 -2.06 -29.16 12.09
N LYS A 131 -2.57 -28.32 13.00
CA LYS A 131 -3.85 -28.58 13.70
C LYS A 131 -5.00 -28.72 12.69
N PRO A 132 -6.09 -29.47 12.98
CA PRO A 132 -7.21 -29.70 12.05
C PRO A 132 -7.97 -28.45 11.56
N LYS A 133 -7.70 -27.26 12.14
CA LYS A 133 -8.21 -25.96 11.67
C LYS A 133 -7.27 -25.28 10.66
N ASP A 134 -6.18 -25.92 10.27
CA ASP A 134 -5.12 -25.36 9.43
C ASP A 134 -5.44 -25.57 7.93
N THR A 135 -6.70 -25.31 7.57
CA THR A 135 -7.08 -25.04 6.18
C THR A 135 -6.58 -23.67 5.81
N CYS A 136 -5.96 -23.55 4.63
CA CYS A 136 -5.50 -22.25 4.18
C CYS A 136 -6.65 -21.23 4.12
N PRO A 137 -6.44 -19.99 4.60
CA PRO A 137 -7.44 -18.92 4.50
C PRO A 137 -7.83 -18.62 3.06
N TYR A 138 -8.91 -17.85 2.88
CA TYR A 138 -9.38 -17.38 1.56
C TYR A 138 -9.74 -18.49 0.55
N GLY A 139 -9.94 -19.73 1.02
CA GLY A 139 -10.19 -20.88 0.15
C GLY A 139 -8.96 -21.30 -0.67
N LEU A 140 -7.76 -20.88 -0.26
CA LEU A 140 -6.51 -21.26 -0.91
C LEU A 140 -6.23 -22.75 -0.73
N ARG A 141 -5.45 -23.32 -1.66
CA ARG A 141 -5.00 -24.70 -1.57
C ARG A 141 -3.66 -24.76 -0.85
N CYS A 142 -3.49 -25.77 -0.01
CA CYS A 142 -2.20 -26.09 0.55
C CYS A 142 -1.31 -26.72 -0.54
N SER A 143 -0.18 -26.08 -0.84
CA SER A 143 0.78 -26.50 -1.86
C SER A 143 2.18 -26.48 -1.25
N ARG A 144 2.91 -27.60 -1.31
CA ARG A 144 4.26 -27.74 -0.74
C ARG A 144 4.35 -27.28 0.74
N ALA A 145 3.32 -27.62 1.51
CA ALA A 145 3.17 -27.21 2.91
C ALA A 145 3.05 -25.69 3.14
N LEU A 146 2.67 -24.92 2.11
CA LEU A 146 2.42 -23.48 2.18
C LEU A 146 1.03 -23.13 1.62
N CYS A 147 0.43 -22.08 2.18
CA CYS A 147 -0.77 -21.45 1.66
C CYS A 147 -0.40 -20.42 0.58
N GLU A 148 0.12 -20.89 -0.55
CA GLU A 148 0.56 -20.05 -1.66
C GLU A 148 -0.55 -19.06 -2.09
N GLY A 149 -0.21 -17.76 -2.15
CA GLY A 149 -1.15 -16.69 -2.48
C GLY A 149 -1.85 -16.03 -1.29
N PHE A 150 -1.54 -16.45 -0.05
CA PHE A 150 -2.08 -15.80 1.14
C PHE A 150 -1.62 -14.35 1.21
N ASN A 151 -0.34 -14.08 0.98
CA ASN A 151 0.24 -12.73 1.04
C ASN A 151 -0.48 -11.75 0.09
N ALA A 152 -0.76 -12.18 -1.15
CA ALA A 152 -1.49 -11.39 -2.12
C ALA A 152 -2.94 -11.10 -1.68
N LYS A 153 -3.63 -12.12 -1.14
CA LYS A 153 -5.01 -11.96 -0.64
C LYS A 153 -5.08 -11.06 0.59
N GLU A 154 -4.13 -11.18 1.51
CA GLU A 154 -4.06 -10.34 2.72
C GLU A 154 -3.82 -8.88 2.33
N ASN A 155 -2.87 -8.60 1.44
CA ASN A 155 -2.61 -7.25 0.96
C ASN A 155 -3.82 -6.66 0.23
N MET A 156 -4.49 -7.45 -0.63
CA MET A 156 -5.70 -7.00 -1.34
C MET A 156 -6.81 -6.64 -0.35
N LYS A 157 -7.04 -7.48 0.65
CA LYS A 157 -8.02 -7.24 1.72
C LYS A 157 -7.69 -5.98 2.51
N ASN A 158 -6.45 -5.84 2.98
CA ASN A 158 -6.01 -4.69 3.77
C ASN A 158 -6.11 -3.40 2.97
N MET A 159 -5.65 -3.40 1.72
CA MET A 159 -5.77 -2.24 0.82
C MET A 159 -7.22 -1.94 0.46
N ASN A 160 -8.09 -2.94 0.31
CA ASN A 160 -9.52 -2.71 0.08
C ASN A 160 -10.17 -2.00 1.28
N LEU A 161 -9.94 -2.53 2.48
CA LEU A 161 -10.45 -1.97 3.73
C LEU A 161 -9.92 -0.57 4.01
N LEU A 162 -8.66 -0.29 3.66
CA LEU A 162 -8.00 0.99 3.92
C LEU A 162 -8.26 2.01 2.82
N VAL A 163 -8.14 1.64 1.54
CA VAL A 163 -8.04 2.59 0.42
C VAL A 163 -9.16 2.41 -0.62
N PHE A 164 -9.34 1.20 -1.19
CA PHE A 164 -10.23 1.06 -2.34
C PHE A 164 -11.69 1.41 -2.04
N LYS A 165 -12.24 1.03 -0.88
CA LYS A 165 -13.62 1.40 -0.50
C LYS A 165 -13.88 2.90 -0.52
N ARG A 166 -12.86 3.71 -0.23
CA ARG A 166 -12.94 5.17 -0.20
C ARG A 166 -12.80 5.75 -1.61
N LEU A 167 -11.85 5.22 -2.40
CA LEU A 167 -11.64 5.64 -3.79
C LEU A 167 -12.81 5.28 -4.69
N LEU A 168 -13.38 4.10 -4.53
CA LEU A 168 -14.36 3.50 -5.43
C LEU A 168 -15.80 3.68 -4.95
N PHE A 169 -16.07 4.71 -4.15
CA PHE A 169 -17.44 4.99 -3.71
C PHE A 169 -18.36 5.31 -4.91
N PRO A 170 -19.41 4.53 -5.20
CA PRO A 170 -20.05 4.52 -6.53
C PRO A 170 -20.76 5.82 -6.94
N THR A 171 -21.43 6.51 -6.01
CA THR A 171 -22.37 7.60 -6.36
C THR A 171 -21.72 8.86 -6.92
N THR A 172 -20.40 8.90 -6.91
CA THR A 172 -19.58 10.04 -7.34
C THR A 172 -18.95 9.84 -8.73
N PHE A 173 -19.22 8.70 -9.38
CA PHE A 173 -18.79 8.37 -10.75
C PHE A 173 -19.86 8.74 -11.78
N PRO A 174 -19.49 8.93 -13.08
CA PRO A 174 -20.46 9.06 -14.17
C PRO A 174 -21.48 7.92 -14.17
N SER A 175 -22.76 8.25 -14.31
CA SER A 175 -23.89 7.32 -14.11
C SER A 175 -23.78 6.01 -14.90
N HIS A 176 -23.22 6.07 -16.11
CA HIS A 176 -23.08 4.91 -16.99
C HIS A 176 -22.02 3.89 -16.53
N ILE A 177 -21.06 4.26 -15.68
CA ILE A 177 -20.07 3.32 -15.10
C ILE A 177 -20.36 2.94 -13.65
N VAL A 178 -21.35 3.56 -13.00
CA VAL A 178 -21.72 3.24 -11.60
C VAL A 178 -22.01 1.75 -11.38
N PRO A 179 -22.72 1.04 -12.28
CA PRO A 179 -22.94 -0.40 -12.11
C PRO A 179 -21.63 -1.20 -12.10
N ASP A 180 -20.68 -0.86 -12.96
CA ASP A 180 -19.39 -1.54 -13.02
C ASP A 180 -18.54 -1.27 -11.78
N ILE A 181 -18.54 -0.03 -11.27
CA ILE A 181 -17.88 0.31 -10.00
C ILE A 181 -18.49 -0.47 -8.84
N GLY A 182 -19.83 -0.61 -8.83
CA GLY A 182 -20.55 -1.44 -7.87
C GLY A 182 -20.10 -2.91 -7.92
N GLN A 183 -20.01 -3.49 -9.11
CA GLN A 183 -19.52 -4.86 -9.30
C GLN A 183 -18.06 -5.01 -8.88
N LEU A 184 -17.21 -4.04 -9.22
CA LEU A 184 -15.79 -4.05 -8.84
C LEU A 184 -15.61 -4.06 -7.32
N ASN A 185 -16.40 -3.25 -6.59
CA ASN A 185 -16.41 -3.27 -5.12
C ASN A 185 -16.86 -4.63 -4.56
N ALA A 186 -17.89 -5.26 -5.15
CA ALA A 186 -18.33 -6.59 -4.72
C ALA A 186 -17.26 -7.67 -4.96
N ASP A 187 -16.54 -7.58 -6.08
CA ASP A 187 -15.44 -8.50 -6.40
C ASP A 187 -14.23 -8.29 -5.46
N LEU A 188 -13.94 -7.04 -5.07
CA LEU A 188 -12.95 -6.69 -4.05
C LEU A 188 -13.34 -7.21 -2.66
N ASP A 189 -14.59 -7.04 -2.26
CA ASP A 189 -15.11 -7.51 -0.96
C ASP A 189 -15.07 -9.03 -0.83
N SER A 190 -15.31 -9.73 -1.94
CA SER A 190 -15.21 -11.19 -2.01
C SER A 190 -13.81 -11.70 -2.35
N LEU A 191 -12.83 -10.81 -2.49
CA LEU A 191 -11.45 -11.11 -2.88
C LEU A 191 -11.37 -12.02 -4.11
N LYS A 192 -12.25 -11.82 -5.10
CA LYS A 192 -12.27 -12.66 -6.32
C LYS A 192 -11.15 -12.30 -7.29
N LEU A 193 -10.76 -11.03 -7.31
CA LEU A 193 -9.77 -10.51 -8.24
C LEU A 193 -8.33 -10.73 -7.74
N THR A 194 -7.43 -10.92 -8.68
CA THR A 194 -6.00 -10.66 -8.51
C THR A 194 -5.71 -9.16 -8.63
N ALA A 195 -4.52 -8.73 -8.19
CA ALA A 195 -4.11 -7.34 -8.33
C ALA A 195 -3.95 -6.92 -9.80
N GLY A 196 -3.47 -7.84 -10.66
CA GLY A 196 -3.36 -7.60 -12.09
C GLY A 196 -4.72 -7.42 -12.79
N GLU A 197 -5.70 -8.27 -12.46
CA GLU A 197 -7.08 -8.14 -12.99
C GLU A 197 -7.75 -6.85 -12.50
N LEU A 198 -7.56 -6.49 -11.24
CA LEU A 198 -8.04 -5.22 -10.68
C LEU A 198 -7.45 -4.04 -11.45
N PHE A 199 -6.13 -4.03 -11.67
CA PHE A 199 -5.45 -2.99 -12.43
C PHE A 199 -6.04 -2.87 -13.85
N ALA A 200 -6.18 -3.97 -14.57
CA ALA A 200 -6.74 -3.99 -15.92
C ALA A 200 -8.18 -3.43 -15.95
N LYS A 201 -9.04 -3.86 -15.03
CA LYS A 201 -10.43 -3.38 -14.92
C LYS A 201 -10.50 -1.88 -14.62
N LEU A 202 -9.66 -1.37 -13.73
CA LEU A 202 -9.61 0.06 -13.40
C LEU A 202 -9.18 0.90 -14.61
N ARG A 203 -8.23 0.41 -15.40
CA ARG A 203 -7.80 1.06 -16.65
C ARG A 203 -8.91 1.08 -17.71
N GLU A 204 -9.59 -0.05 -17.90
CA GLU A 204 -10.75 -0.12 -18.81
C GLU A 204 -11.83 0.89 -18.39
N LEU A 205 -12.17 0.96 -17.09
CA LEU A 205 -13.15 1.90 -16.58
C LEU A 205 -12.75 3.36 -16.80
N GLN A 206 -11.47 3.68 -16.65
CA GLN A 206 -10.95 5.01 -16.91
C GLN A 206 -11.15 5.41 -18.38
N ASP A 207 -10.87 4.51 -19.32
CA ASP A 207 -11.02 4.78 -20.75
C ASP A 207 -12.50 4.91 -21.15
N ARG A 208 -13.37 4.04 -20.63
CA ARG A 208 -14.83 4.10 -20.90
C ARG A 208 -15.48 5.35 -20.33
N ALA A 209 -15.09 5.77 -19.12
CA ALA A 209 -15.65 6.96 -18.47
C ALA A 209 -15.34 8.27 -19.22
N VAL A 210 -14.29 8.28 -20.05
CA VAL A 210 -13.91 9.44 -20.90
C VAL A 210 -14.56 9.37 -22.28
N SER A 211 -14.84 8.17 -22.79
CA SER A 211 -15.26 7.94 -24.19
C SER A 211 -16.72 8.27 -24.50
N LEU A 212 -17.54 8.61 -23.51
CA LEU A 212 -18.96 8.95 -23.66
C LEU A 212 -19.28 10.42 -23.35
N LYS A 213 -18.31 11.32 -23.56
CA LYS A 213 -18.55 12.77 -23.56
C LYS A 213 -19.16 13.25 -24.88
#